data_AF-F1LEY7-F1
#
_entry.id   AF-F1LEY7-F1
#
_cell.length_a   1.000
_cell.length_b   1.000
_cell.length_c   1.000
_cell.angle_alpha   90.00
_cell.angle_beta   90.00
_cell.angle_gamma   90.00
#
_symmetry.space_group_name_H-M   'P 1'
#
loop_
_entity.id
_entity.type
_entity.pdbx_description
1 polymer ?
#
loop_
_entity_poly.entity_id
_entity_poly.type
_entity_poly.pdbx_seq_one_letter_code
_entity_poly.pdbx_strand_id
1 'polypeptide(L)'
;MLDECKRCERLGIPIYNIHPGSTAGKHTIEQCIDTVAASINYVLERTASVIIVIETMAGQGSTVGGSFEEIRSIIDRVDKKDRIGVCIDTCHIFAAGYDIRTEETYQMTMDNFEKIVGFKYLKAVHLNDSKGGLGSKLDRHENIGKGQLRSAFKYLMRDARFDGIPMVLETPEGDYAAEMIRLYSRTD
;
A
#
# COMPACT_ATOMS: atom_id res chain seq x y z
N MET A 1 -2.29 17.83 -2.35
CA MET A 1 -0.98 17.14 -2.34
C MET A 1 0.19 18.09 -2.07
N LEU A 2 0.46 19.13 -2.88
CA LEU A 2 1.65 19.99 -2.65
C LEU A 2 1.69 20.62 -1.25
N ASP A 3 0.57 21.18 -0.77
CA ASP A 3 0.52 21.77 0.57
C ASP A 3 0.81 20.74 1.67
N GLU A 4 0.18 19.56 1.60
CA GLU A 4 0.42 18.45 2.53
C GLU A 4 1.88 18.00 2.55
N CYS A 5 2.50 17.86 1.37
CA CYS A 5 3.93 17.54 1.27
C CYS A 5 4.83 18.62 1.89
N LYS A 6 4.51 19.91 1.72
CA LYS A 6 5.22 21.00 2.41
C LYS A 6 5.00 20.97 3.93
N ARG A 7 3.83 20.53 4.39
CA ARG A 7 3.56 20.32 5.82
C ARG A 7 4.39 19.17 6.37
N CYS A 8 4.51 18.05 5.64
CA CYS A 8 5.39 16.95 6.00
C CYS A 8 6.83 17.44 6.20
N GLU A 9 7.38 18.21 5.25
CA GLU A 9 8.74 18.75 5.36
C GLU A 9 8.92 19.66 6.58
N ARG A 10 7.95 20.55 6.84
CA ARG A 10 7.98 21.42 8.02
C ARG A 10 7.91 20.66 9.35
N LEU A 11 7.29 19.48 9.35
CA LEU A 11 7.14 18.62 10.52
C LEU A 11 8.25 17.55 10.62
N GLY A 12 9.16 17.47 9.64
CA GLY A 12 10.18 16.43 9.59
C GLY A 12 9.62 15.04 9.28
N ILE A 13 8.42 14.94 8.70
CA ILE A 13 7.80 13.67 8.30
C ILE A 13 8.40 13.24 6.95
N PRO A 14 9.07 12.07 6.88
CA PRO A 14 9.86 11.69 5.71
C PRO A 14 9.03 11.12 4.56
N ILE A 15 7.86 10.54 4.86
CA ILE A 15 7.00 9.86 3.88
C ILE A 15 5.58 10.43 3.90
N TYR A 16 4.95 10.52 2.73
CA TYR A 16 3.55 10.94 2.58
C TYR A 16 2.79 9.91 1.75
N ASN A 17 1.93 9.14 2.40
CA ASN A 17 1.13 8.09 1.77
C ASN A 17 -0.08 8.67 1.03
N ILE A 18 -0.36 8.17 -0.17
CA ILE A 18 -1.51 8.55 -0.98
C ILE A 18 -2.19 7.33 -1.60
N HIS A 19 -3.50 7.41 -1.75
CA HIS A 19 -4.20 6.62 -2.75
C HIS A 19 -3.94 7.23 -4.14
N PRO A 20 -3.61 6.44 -5.17
CA PRO A 20 -3.25 6.98 -6.49
C PRO A 20 -4.36 7.84 -7.09
N GLY A 21 -5.61 7.40 -6.96
CA GLY A 21 -6.78 8.13 -7.45
C GLY A 21 -7.79 7.23 -8.16
N SER A 22 -8.60 7.84 -9.02
CA SER A 22 -9.68 7.16 -9.73
C SER A 22 -9.91 7.80 -11.09
N THR A 23 -10.33 7.01 -12.07
CA THR A 23 -10.75 7.51 -13.39
C THR A 23 -12.08 8.28 -13.34
N ALA A 24 -12.77 8.23 -12.21
CA ALA A 24 -14.12 8.78 -12.00
C ALA A 24 -15.16 8.28 -13.03
N GLY A 25 -14.87 7.17 -13.72
CA GLY A 25 -15.65 6.66 -14.84
C GLY A 25 -15.62 7.54 -16.10
N LYS A 26 -14.73 8.55 -16.16
CA LYS A 26 -14.65 9.53 -17.26
C LYS A 26 -13.38 9.43 -18.10
N HIS A 27 -12.37 8.72 -17.60
CA HIS A 27 -11.05 8.60 -18.22
C HIS A 27 -10.64 7.14 -18.32
N THR A 28 -9.65 6.85 -19.18
CA THR A 28 -9.00 5.54 -19.17
C THR A 28 -8.09 5.40 -17.95
N ILE A 29 -7.75 4.17 -17.57
CA ILE A 29 -6.77 3.91 -16.50
C ILE A 29 -5.44 4.57 -16.84
N GLU A 30 -5.00 4.45 -18.10
CA GLU A 30 -3.75 5.06 -18.59
C GLU A 30 -3.74 6.59 -18.43
N GLN A 31 -4.82 7.28 -18.81
CA GLN A 31 -4.93 8.73 -18.62
C GLN A 31 -4.90 9.13 -17.14
N CYS A 32 -5.47 8.31 -16.28
CA CYS A 32 -5.42 8.52 -14.83
C CYS A 32 -3.98 8.32 -14.32
N ILE A 33 -3.30 7.25 -14.72
CA ILE A 33 -1.88 7.00 -14.41
C ILE A 33 -1.00 8.18 -14.83
N ASP A 34 -1.17 8.70 -16.05
CA ASP A 34 -0.43 9.86 -16.54
C ASP A 34 -0.68 11.10 -15.65
N THR A 35 -1.95 11.34 -15.28
CA THR A 35 -2.34 12.46 -14.41
C THR A 35 -1.72 12.33 -13.01
N VAL A 36 -1.73 11.13 -12.44
CA VAL A 36 -1.15 10.84 -11.12
C VAL A 36 0.36 11.06 -11.16
N ALA A 37 1.06 10.49 -12.13
CA ALA A 37 2.50 10.65 -12.27
C ALA A 37 2.90 12.12 -12.50
N ALA A 38 2.18 12.84 -13.37
CA ALA A 38 2.40 14.28 -13.59
C ALA A 38 2.19 15.10 -12.30
N SER A 39 1.18 14.76 -11.51
CA SER A 39 0.92 15.41 -10.21
C SER A 39 2.03 15.14 -9.21
N ILE A 40 2.56 13.91 -9.16
CA ILE A 40 3.70 13.53 -8.33
C ILE A 40 4.95 14.32 -8.76
N ASN A 41 5.29 14.33 -10.05
CA ASN A 41 6.43 15.10 -10.58
C ASN A 41 6.32 16.58 -10.21
N TYR A 42 5.16 17.18 -10.44
CA TYR A 42 4.89 18.58 -10.08
C TYR A 42 5.18 18.88 -8.59
N VAL A 43 4.79 17.97 -7.69
CA VAL A 43 5.03 18.12 -6.25
C VAL A 43 6.49 17.90 -5.90
N LEU A 44 7.13 16.86 -6.45
CA LEU A 44 8.52 16.51 -6.17
C LEU A 44 9.51 17.56 -6.71
N GLU A 45 9.14 18.31 -7.74
CA GLU A 45 9.88 19.51 -8.21
C GLU A 45 9.85 20.67 -7.20
N ARG A 46 8.80 20.74 -6.36
CA ARG A 46 8.50 21.89 -5.48
C ARG A 46 8.67 21.57 -3.99
N THR A 47 9.28 20.44 -3.70
CA THR A 47 9.61 19.91 -2.37
C THR A 47 11.03 19.36 -2.41
N ALA A 48 11.69 19.24 -1.28
CA ALA A 48 13.10 18.86 -1.15
C ALA A 48 13.30 17.41 -0.70
N SER A 49 12.60 16.94 0.34
CA SER A 49 12.96 15.72 1.07
C SER A 49 11.85 14.68 1.19
N VAL A 50 10.58 15.07 1.11
CA VAL A 50 9.47 14.11 1.29
C VAL A 50 9.47 13.05 0.19
N ILE A 51 9.25 11.79 0.58
CA ILE A 51 9.02 10.66 -0.32
C ILE A 51 7.51 10.46 -0.42
N ILE A 52 6.95 10.53 -1.62
CA ILE A 52 5.55 10.18 -1.84
C ILE A 52 5.45 8.66 -1.90
N VAL A 53 4.49 8.08 -1.18
CA VAL A 53 4.29 6.63 -1.11
C VAL A 53 2.91 6.31 -1.68
N ILE A 54 2.86 5.50 -2.73
CA ILE A 54 1.63 5.09 -3.39
C ILE A 54 1.09 3.85 -2.69
N GLU A 55 -0.11 3.92 -2.14
CA GLU A 55 -0.77 2.78 -1.53
C GLU A 55 -1.41 1.87 -2.59
N THR A 56 -1.29 0.56 -2.40
CA THR A 56 -2.08 -0.43 -3.15
C THR A 56 -3.56 -0.28 -2.82
N MET A 57 -4.44 -0.41 -3.82
CA MET A 57 -5.88 -0.21 -3.67
C MET A 57 -6.67 -1.51 -3.80
N ALA A 58 -7.86 -1.58 -3.20
CA ALA A 58 -8.76 -2.74 -3.34
C ALA A 58 -9.32 -2.92 -4.78
N GLY A 59 -9.15 -1.93 -5.67
CA GLY A 59 -9.72 -1.96 -7.03
C GLY A 59 -11.23 -1.69 -7.06
N GLN A 60 -11.77 -0.95 -6.08
CA GLN A 60 -13.19 -0.65 -5.98
C GLN A 60 -13.64 0.33 -7.08
N GLY A 61 -14.68 -0.06 -7.83
CA GLY A 61 -15.30 0.83 -8.82
C GLY A 61 -14.31 1.25 -9.92
N SER A 62 -13.86 2.50 -9.88
CA SER A 62 -12.95 3.08 -10.86
C SER A 62 -11.63 3.59 -10.26
N THR A 63 -11.23 3.07 -9.10
CA THR A 63 -9.91 3.36 -8.50
C THR A 63 -8.78 2.80 -9.36
N VAL A 64 -7.65 3.48 -9.37
CA VAL A 64 -6.37 3.01 -9.95
C VAL A 64 -5.45 2.57 -8.81
N GLY A 65 -4.55 1.63 -9.09
CA GLY A 65 -3.63 1.02 -8.11
C GLY A 65 -4.14 -0.31 -7.57
N GLY A 66 -5.12 -0.93 -8.24
CA GLY A 66 -5.64 -2.25 -7.88
C GLY A 66 -4.69 -3.37 -8.29
N SER A 67 -3.82 -3.15 -9.27
CA SER A 67 -2.77 -4.09 -9.65
C SER A 67 -1.38 -3.52 -9.45
N PHE A 68 -0.41 -4.41 -9.24
CA PHE A 68 1.00 -4.03 -9.16
C PHE A 68 1.51 -3.39 -10.46
N GLU A 69 0.96 -3.78 -11.62
CA GLU A 69 1.28 -3.19 -12.92
C GLU A 69 0.84 -1.73 -13.03
N GLU A 70 -0.32 -1.37 -12.48
CA GLU A 70 -0.77 0.02 -12.42
C GLU A 70 0.17 0.85 -11.54
N ILE A 71 0.58 0.31 -10.38
CA ILE A 71 1.54 0.96 -9.49
C ILE A 71 2.91 1.15 -10.17
N ARG A 72 3.45 0.10 -10.79
CA ARG A 72 4.69 0.15 -11.59
C ARG A 72 4.59 1.21 -12.69
N SER A 73 3.46 1.26 -13.40
CA SER A 73 3.23 2.23 -14.47
C SER A 73 3.28 3.68 -13.99
N ILE A 74 2.77 3.98 -12.79
CA ILE A 74 2.91 5.30 -12.19
C ILE A 74 4.39 5.57 -11.87
N ILE A 75 5.07 4.63 -11.20
CA ILE A 75 6.49 4.78 -10.82
C ILE A 75 7.37 5.02 -12.05
N ASP A 76 7.13 4.32 -13.17
CA ASP A 76 7.87 4.48 -14.42
C ASP A 76 7.83 5.91 -14.95
N ARG A 77 6.71 6.61 -14.75
CA ARG A 77 6.48 7.99 -15.21
C ARG A 77 6.94 9.07 -14.21
N VAL A 78 7.34 8.70 -12.99
CA VAL A 78 7.83 9.65 -11.97
C VAL A 78 9.34 9.89 -12.08
N ASP A 79 9.80 11.11 -12.32
CA ASP A 79 11.22 11.38 -12.63
C ASP A 79 12.16 11.09 -11.46
N LYS A 80 11.80 11.52 -10.24
CA LYS A 80 12.62 11.35 -9.03
C LYS A 80 12.37 10.00 -8.36
N LYS A 81 12.94 8.93 -8.93
CA LYS A 81 12.75 7.54 -8.49
C LYS A 81 13.18 7.25 -7.04
N ASP A 82 14.05 8.08 -6.47
CA ASP A 82 14.49 8.04 -5.07
C ASP A 82 13.46 8.63 -4.09
N ARG A 83 12.49 9.40 -4.60
CA ARG A 83 11.46 10.10 -3.82
C ARG A 83 10.04 9.60 -4.09
N ILE A 84 9.93 8.39 -4.62
CA ILE A 84 8.68 7.64 -4.79
C ILE A 84 8.82 6.26 -4.15
N GLY A 85 7.73 5.78 -3.53
CA GLY A 85 7.67 4.47 -2.91
C GLY A 85 6.26 3.87 -2.97
N VAL A 86 6.09 2.72 -2.33
CA VAL A 86 4.84 1.98 -2.25
C VAL A 86 4.53 1.59 -0.81
N CYS A 87 3.26 1.72 -0.45
CA CYS A 87 2.68 1.15 0.76
C CYS A 87 1.84 -0.05 0.35
N ILE A 88 2.14 -1.22 0.90
CA ILE A 88 1.27 -2.39 0.73
C ILE A 88 0.22 -2.33 1.83
N ASP A 89 -1.05 -2.27 1.46
CA ASP A 89 -2.16 -2.51 2.38
C ASP A 89 -2.65 -3.95 2.23
N THR A 90 -2.61 -4.72 3.33
CA THR A 90 -2.95 -6.15 3.30
C THR A 90 -4.41 -6.43 2.95
N CYS A 91 -5.34 -5.59 3.41
CA CYS A 91 -6.75 -5.71 3.06
C CYS A 91 -6.97 -5.41 1.58
N HIS A 92 -6.31 -4.37 1.06
CA HIS A 92 -6.44 -3.94 -0.32
C HIS A 92 -5.90 -4.97 -1.30
N ILE A 93 -4.67 -5.45 -1.14
CA ILE A 93 -4.13 -6.46 -2.07
C ILE A 93 -4.99 -7.74 -2.05
N PHE A 94 -5.52 -8.12 -0.88
CA PHE A 94 -6.42 -9.25 -0.76
C PHE A 94 -7.75 -9.03 -1.48
N ALA A 95 -8.36 -7.85 -1.28
CA ALA A 95 -9.58 -7.47 -1.97
C ALA A 95 -9.37 -7.33 -3.48
N ALA A 96 -8.17 -6.97 -3.92
CA ALA A 96 -7.79 -6.88 -5.34
C ALA A 96 -7.52 -8.25 -6.00
N GLY A 97 -7.31 -9.31 -5.20
CA GLY A 97 -7.15 -10.69 -5.69
C GLY A 97 -5.79 -11.33 -5.42
N TYR A 98 -4.89 -10.65 -4.70
CA TYR A 98 -3.62 -11.21 -4.26
C TYR A 98 -3.80 -11.99 -2.96
N ASP A 99 -3.78 -13.32 -3.04
CA ASP A 99 -3.94 -14.17 -1.86
C ASP A 99 -2.64 -14.20 -1.06
N ILE A 100 -2.74 -14.01 0.26
CA ILE A 100 -1.63 -14.03 1.21
C ILE A 100 -1.92 -14.91 2.43
N ARG A 101 -2.98 -15.73 2.38
CA ARG A 101 -3.49 -16.48 3.54
C ARG A 101 -2.68 -17.74 3.87
N THR A 102 -1.98 -18.32 2.89
CA THR A 102 -1.08 -19.46 3.09
C THR A 102 0.36 -19.04 2.81
N GLU A 103 1.33 -19.81 3.28
CA GLU A 103 2.75 -19.52 3.02
C GLU A 103 3.05 -19.51 1.51
N GLU A 104 2.49 -20.46 0.76
CA GLU A 104 2.64 -20.55 -0.70
C GLU A 104 2.06 -19.32 -1.41
N THR A 105 0.82 -18.93 -1.09
CA THR A 105 0.19 -17.77 -1.75
C THR A 105 0.84 -16.46 -1.34
N TYR A 106 1.27 -16.36 -0.08
CA TYR A 106 2.07 -15.24 0.41
C TYR A 106 3.36 -15.08 -0.39
N GLN A 107 4.16 -16.14 -0.55
CA GLN A 107 5.40 -16.05 -1.32
C GLN A 107 5.13 -15.73 -2.79
N MET A 108 4.13 -16.35 -3.40
CA MET A 108 3.74 -16.02 -4.78
C MET A 108 3.37 -14.53 -4.94
N THR A 109 2.60 -13.97 -4.01
CA THR A 109 2.24 -12.55 -4.03
C THR A 109 3.45 -11.64 -3.86
N MET A 110 4.36 -11.98 -2.94
CA MET A 110 5.58 -11.20 -2.70
C MET A 110 6.59 -11.29 -3.85
N ASP A 111 6.71 -12.46 -4.49
CA ASP A 111 7.53 -12.66 -5.69
C ASP A 111 6.96 -11.87 -6.88
N ASN A 112 5.63 -11.83 -7.01
CA ASN A 112 4.98 -10.98 -8.00
C ASN A 112 5.26 -9.49 -7.73
N PHE A 113 5.19 -9.05 -6.47
CA PHE A 113 5.51 -7.69 -6.09
C PHE A 113 6.97 -7.34 -6.43
N GLU A 114 7.94 -8.20 -6.09
CA GLU A 114 9.35 -7.99 -6.43
C GLU A 114 9.55 -7.91 -7.95
N LYS A 115 8.97 -8.85 -8.69
CA LYS A 115 9.11 -8.93 -10.14
C LYS A 115 8.54 -7.70 -10.85
N ILE A 116 7.40 -7.19 -10.41
CA ILE A 116 6.67 -6.11 -11.09
C ILE A 116 7.10 -4.74 -10.57
N VAL A 117 7.08 -4.55 -9.25
CA VAL A 117 7.35 -3.26 -8.60
C VAL A 117 8.78 -3.18 -8.12
N GLY A 118 9.21 -4.18 -7.34
CA GLY A 118 10.50 -4.26 -6.66
C GLY A 118 10.45 -3.73 -5.22
N PHE A 119 10.95 -4.54 -4.27
CA PHE A 119 11.04 -4.21 -2.84
C PHE A 119 11.88 -2.97 -2.53
N LYS A 120 12.73 -2.53 -3.46
CA LYS A 120 13.44 -1.24 -3.36
C LYS A 120 12.49 -0.03 -3.22
N TYR A 121 11.26 -0.15 -3.73
CA TYR A 121 10.23 0.87 -3.60
C TYR A 121 9.31 0.67 -2.39
N LEU A 122 9.37 -0.46 -1.68
CA LEU A 122 8.56 -0.66 -0.48
C LEU A 122 9.03 0.33 0.61
N LYS A 123 8.10 1.13 1.14
CA LYS A 123 8.38 2.14 2.18
C LYS A 123 7.48 2.05 3.40
N ALA A 124 6.34 1.37 3.30
CA ALA A 124 5.39 1.21 4.41
C ALA A 124 4.50 -0.01 4.18
N VAL A 125 3.82 -0.45 5.25
CA VAL A 125 2.72 -1.40 5.18
C VAL A 125 1.57 -0.94 6.04
N HIS A 126 0.36 -1.07 5.53
CA HIS A 126 -0.85 -1.01 6.34
C HIS A 126 -1.32 -2.43 6.66
N LEU A 127 -1.46 -2.70 7.96
CA LEU A 127 -1.81 -4.00 8.51
C LEU A 127 -3.31 -4.02 8.82
N ASN A 128 -4.09 -4.41 7.83
CA ASN A 128 -5.54 -4.44 7.93
C ASN A 128 -6.04 -5.86 7.61
N ASP A 129 -6.82 -6.47 8.51
CA ASP A 129 -7.59 -7.66 8.15
C ASP A 129 -8.74 -7.25 7.23
N SER A 130 -9.38 -8.20 6.55
CA SER A 130 -10.43 -7.90 5.57
C SER A 130 -11.77 -8.48 5.99
N LYS A 131 -12.84 -7.66 5.97
CA LYS A 131 -14.22 -8.14 6.02
C LYS A 131 -14.64 -8.81 4.71
N GLY A 132 -14.08 -8.34 3.59
CA GLY A 132 -14.34 -8.86 2.25
C GLY A 132 -13.60 -10.17 1.98
N GLY A 133 -14.06 -10.91 0.97
CA GLY A 133 -13.34 -12.09 0.46
C GLY A 133 -12.22 -11.72 -0.52
N LEU A 134 -11.42 -12.71 -0.89
CA LEU A 134 -10.39 -12.60 -1.93
C LEU A 134 -11.03 -12.08 -3.23
N GLY A 135 -10.44 -11.04 -3.84
CA GLY A 135 -10.94 -10.50 -5.11
C GLY A 135 -12.30 -9.79 -5.01
N SER A 136 -12.79 -9.51 -3.80
CA SER A 136 -14.11 -8.88 -3.59
C SER A 136 -14.18 -7.42 -4.03
N LYS A 137 -13.02 -6.76 -4.22
CA LYS A 137 -12.89 -5.32 -4.48
C LYS A 137 -13.55 -4.44 -3.41
N LEU A 138 -13.68 -4.98 -2.20
CA LEU A 138 -14.29 -4.31 -1.06
C LEU A 138 -13.20 -3.78 -0.12
N ASP A 139 -13.06 -2.47 -0.07
CA ASP A 139 -12.27 -1.77 0.95
C ASP A 139 -13.08 -1.68 2.26
N ARG A 140 -13.00 -2.75 3.06
CA ARG A 140 -13.57 -2.83 4.40
C ARG A 140 -12.62 -3.56 5.34
N HIS A 141 -11.88 -2.77 6.11
CA HIS A 141 -10.95 -3.26 7.11
C HIS A 141 -11.67 -4.00 8.25
N GLU A 142 -10.94 -4.92 8.85
CA GLU A 142 -11.31 -5.67 10.05
C GLU A 142 -10.12 -5.70 11.01
N ASN A 143 -10.41 -5.87 12.30
CA ASN A 143 -9.37 -6.07 13.30
C ASN A 143 -8.59 -7.38 13.07
N ILE A 144 -7.32 -7.38 13.45
CA ILE A 144 -6.36 -8.47 13.22
C ILE A 144 -6.89 -9.80 13.77
N GLY A 145 -7.13 -10.74 12.86
CA GLY A 145 -7.58 -12.10 13.15
C GLY A 145 -9.09 -12.24 13.30
N LYS A 146 -9.87 -11.18 13.07
CA LYS A 146 -11.34 -11.24 13.02
C LYS A 146 -11.86 -11.36 11.58
N GLY A 147 -11.02 -11.15 10.56
CA GLY A 147 -11.40 -11.16 9.16
C GLY A 147 -10.97 -12.41 8.40
N GLN A 148 -10.86 -12.26 7.07
CA GLN A 148 -10.57 -13.35 6.14
C GLN A 148 -9.08 -13.65 5.96
N LEU A 149 -8.17 -12.75 6.40
CA LEU A 149 -6.73 -12.90 6.19
C LEU A 149 -6.06 -13.86 7.17
N ARG A 150 -6.62 -14.01 8.39
CA ARG A 150 -6.25 -15.05 9.38
C ARG A 150 -4.73 -15.20 9.56
N SER A 151 -4.15 -16.26 9.00
CA SER A 151 -2.74 -16.63 9.12
C SER A 151 -1.77 -15.74 8.36
N ALA A 152 -2.25 -14.87 7.46
CA ALA A 152 -1.41 -13.99 6.64
C ALA A 152 -0.39 -13.19 7.47
N PHE A 153 -0.83 -12.66 8.62
CA PHE A 153 0.01 -11.86 9.49
C PHE A 153 1.16 -12.65 10.13
N LYS A 154 1.07 -13.99 10.24
CA LYS A 154 2.20 -14.82 10.69
C LYS A 154 3.36 -14.74 9.71
N TYR A 155 3.06 -14.82 8.41
CA TYR A 155 4.09 -14.78 7.36
C TYR A 155 4.66 -13.37 7.25
N LEU A 156 3.78 -12.36 7.23
CA LEU A 156 4.18 -10.96 7.13
C LEU A 156 5.08 -10.53 8.29
N MET A 157 4.73 -10.86 9.53
CA MET A 157 5.52 -10.47 10.71
C MET A 157 6.88 -11.20 10.82
N ARG A 158 7.12 -12.26 10.04
CA ARG A 158 8.40 -12.98 9.99
C ARG A 158 9.26 -12.62 8.79
N ASP A 159 8.75 -11.77 7.91
CA ASP A 159 9.39 -11.45 6.66
C ASP A 159 10.29 -10.22 6.82
N ALA A 160 11.61 -10.47 6.83
CA ALA A 160 12.64 -9.45 7.00
C ALA A 160 12.63 -8.37 5.90
N ARG A 161 11.92 -8.58 4.77
CA ARG A 161 11.69 -7.54 3.75
C ARG A 161 10.91 -6.34 4.29
N PHE A 162 10.18 -6.52 5.40
CA PHE A 162 9.39 -5.50 6.06
C PHE A 162 10.08 -4.88 7.29
N ASP A 163 11.32 -5.26 7.58
CA ASP A 163 12.08 -4.68 8.68
C ASP A 163 12.47 -3.23 8.41
N GLY A 164 12.42 -2.39 9.44
CA GLY A 164 12.88 -1.00 9.37
C GLY A 164 11.96 -0.04 8.61
N ILE A 165 10.78 -0.50 8.16
CA ILE A 165 9.74 0.36 7.57
C ILE A 165 8.52 0.48 8.51
N PRO A 166 7.78 1.58 8.47
CA PRO A 166 6.56 1.74 9.25
C PRO A 166 5.50 0.69 8.87
N MET A 167 4.96 0.03 9.89
CA MET A 167 3.82 -0.86 9.81
C MET A 167 2.67 -0.24 10.61
N VAL A 168 1.57 0.12 9.94
CA VAL A 168 0.50 0.96 10.51
C VAL A 168 -0.81 0.18 10.56
N LEU A 169 -1.49 0.22 11.69
CA LEU A 169 -2.85 -0.33 11.84
C LEU A 169 -3.88 0.75 11.47
N GLU A 170 -4.87 0.40 10.63
CA GLU A 170 -6.02 1.25 10.31
C GLU A 170 -7.33 0.50 10.60
N THR A 171 -7.28 -0.37 11.61
CA THR A 171 -8.36 -1.26 12.03
C THR A 171 -9.49 -0.49 12.74
N PRO A 172 -10.76 -0.94 12.63
CA PRO A 172 -11.93 -0.11 12.94
C PRO A 172 -12.23 0.07 14.45
N GLU A 173 -11.88 -0.88 15.32
CA GLU A 173 -12.18 -0.78 16.77
C GLU A 173 -11.13 0.00 17.58
N GLY A 174 -9.94 0.23 17.01
CA GLY A 174 -8.93 1.11 17.63
C GLY A 174 -8.20 0.57 18.87
N ASP A 175 -8.37 -0.70 19.26
CA ASP A 175 -7.54 -1.35 20.30
C ASP A 175 -6.18 -1.77 19.73
N TYR A 176 -5.43 -0.77 19.26
CA TYR A 176 -4.15 -0.98 18.57
C TYR A 176 -3.11 -1.64 19.47
N ALA A 177 -3.16 -1.40 20.79
CA ALA A 177 -2.23 -2.02 21.74
C ALA A 177 -2.39 -3.54 21.77
N ALA A 178 -3.63 -4.02 21.90
CA ALA A 178 -3.91 -5.46 21.89
C ALA A 178 -3.56 -6.08 20.52
N GLU A 179 -3.84 -5.38 19.43
CA GLU A 179 -3.53 -5.85 18.07
C GLU A 179 -2.03 -5.95 17.81
N MET A 180 -1.24 -4.95 18.25
CA MET A 180 0.22 -5.00 18.17
C MET A 180 0.79 -6.18 18.97
N ILE A 181 0.36 -6.39 20.22
CA ILE A 181 0.79 -7.55 21.02
C ILE A 181 0.48 -8.85 20.29
N ARG A 182 -0.73 -8.94 19.71
CA ARG A 182 -1.17 -10.12 18.96
C ARG A 182 -0.34 -10.34 17.69
N LEU A 183 0.09 -9.30 16.99
CA LEU A 183 0.94 -9.40 15.81
C LEU A 183 2.32 -9.93 16.18
N TYR A 184 2.94 -9.36 17.22
CA TYR A 184 4.25 -9.81 17.69
C TYR A 184 4.22 -11.21 18.32
N SER A 185 3.11 -11.66 18.90
CA SER A 185 2.99 -13.05 19.37
C SER A 185 2.96 -14.10 18.25
N ARG A 186 3.02 -13.70 16.97
CA ARG A 186 3.04 -14.59 15.81
C ARG A 186 4.43 -14.76 15.21
N THR A 187 5.47 -14.18 15.80
CA THR A 187 6.84 -14.27 15.29
C THR A 187 7.55 -15.58 15.66
N ASP A 188 7.04 -16.34 16.64
CA ASP A 188 7.64 -17.59 17.18
C ASP A 188 7.40 -18.83 16.29
#